data_AF-A0A4Y2T807-F1
#
_entry.id   AF-A0A4Y2T807-F1
#
_cell.length_a   1.000
_cell.length_b   1.000
_cell.length_c   1.000
_cell.angle_alpha   90.00
_cell.angle_beta   90.00
_cell.angle_gamma   90.00
#
_symmetry.space_group_name_H-M   'P 1'
#
loop_
_entity.id
_entity.type
_entity.pdbx_description
1 polymer ?
#
loop_
_entity_poly.entity_id
_entity_poly.type
_entity_poly.pdbx_seq_one_letter_code
_entity_poly.pdbx_strand_id
1 'polypeptide(L)'
;MFFAAWLGLKKCADTVIGIVGKIKGISGGESKRLAFASEILTKPGLMFCDEPTSGLDSFMSQSIISVLRDVAEGGRTIICTIHQPSSEVFELFDHLLLMAEGRVAFRGRSTKALDFFKRAGLQCPINYNPADFYIQNLAIVPGKEKESKEKVMAIVEQFSREAKSIEFTVSTGYSIPPSQVKGTAK
;
A
#
# COMPACT_ATOMS: atom_id res chain seq x y z
N MET A 1 -23.89 4.41 -15.49
CA MET A 1 -24.20 5.80 -15.11
C MET A 1 -23.60 6.22 -13.77
N PHE A 2 -23.60 5.36 -12.73
CA PHE A 2 -23.00 5.68 -11.41
C PHE A 2 -21.48 5.93 -11.42
N PHE A 3 -20.73 5.21 -12.27
CA PHE A 3 -19.26 5.27 -12.30
C PHE A 3 -18.67 6.63 -12.69
N ALA A 4 -19.27 7.30 -13.68
CA ALA A 4 -18.83 8.63 -14.12
C ALA A 4 -19.09 9.72 -13.06
N ALA A 5 -20.10 9.51 -12.20
CA ALA A 5 -20.35 10.41 -11.08
C ALA A 5 -19.32 10.23 -9.97
N TRP A 6 -18.92 9.00 -9.66
CA TRP A 6 -17.89 8.69 -8.65
C TRP A 6 -16.51 9.24 -8.99
N LEU A 7 -16.15 9.29 -10.27
CA LEU A 7 -14.88 9.86 -10.71
C LEU A 7 -14.98 11.37 -11.03
N GLY A 8 -16.08 12.03 -10.66
CA GLY A 8 -16.26 13.46 -10.92
C GLY A 8 -16.23 13.83 -12.41
N LEU A 9 -16.57 12.88 -13.29
CA LEU A 9 -16.60 13.07 -14.75
C LEU A 9 -17.97 13.48 -15.27
N LYS A 10 -18.98 13.56 -14.39
CA LYS A 10 -20.36 13.91 -14.78
C LYS A 10 -20.47 15.27 -15.48
N LYS A 11 -19.67 16.26 -15.06
CA LYS A 11 -19.68 17.61 -15.64
C LYS A 11 -19.08 17.67 -17.04
N CYS A 12 -18.20 16.74 -17.38
CA CYS A 12 -17.48 16.68 -18.65
C CYS A 12 -17.89 15.49 -19.52
N ALA A 13 -19.00 14.81 -19.20
CA ALA A 13 -19.43 13.56 -19.85
C ALA A 13 -19.62 13.72 -21.37
N ASP A 14 -20.18 14.86 -21.80
CA ASP A 14 -20.45 15.17 -23.21
C ASP A 14 -19.38 16.11 -23.82
N THR A 15 -18.25 16.30 -23.13
CA THR A 15 -17.14 17.13 -23.60
C THR A 15 -16.14 16.28 -24.38
N VAL A 16 -15.65 16.80 -25.50
CA VAL A 16 -14.59 16.12 -26.28
C VAL A 16 -13.30 16.03 -25.46
N ILE A 17 -12.57 14.91 -25.59
CA ILE A 17 -11.29 14.72 -24.88
C ILE A 17 -10.25 15.77 -25.30
N GLY A 18 -10.30 16.20 -26.57
CA GLY A 18 -9.39 17.18 -27.14
C GLY A 18 -8.05 16.58 -27.57
N ILE A 19 -7.22 17.41 -28.19
CA ILE A 19 -5.85 17.08 -28.63
C ILE A 19 -4.94 18.17 -28.07
N VAL A 20 -3.94 17.77 -27.28
CA VAL A 20 -3.01 18.70 -26.62
C VAL A 20 -2.40 19.65 -27.66
N GLY A 21 -2.58 20.96 -27.45
CA GLY A 21 -2.05 22.01 -28.34
C GLY A 21 -2.83 22.23 -29.65
N LYS A 22 -3.91 21.48 -29.93
CA LYS A 22 -4.72 21.65 -31.14
C LYS A 22 -6.21 21.88 -30.87
N ILE A 23 -6.82 21.04 -30.03
CA ILE A 23 -8.25 21.07 -29.74
C ILE A 23 -8.43 21.07 -28.23
N LYS A 24 -9.03 22.14 -27.70
CA LYS A 24 -9.37 22.21 -26.28
C LYS A 24 -10.41 21.14 -25.96
N GLY A 25 -10.16 20.35 -24.93
CA GLY A 25 -11.08 19.32 -24.45
C GLY A 25 -11.12 19.27 -22.93
N ILE A 26 -11.34 18.09 -22.37
CA ILE A 26 -11.32 17.85 -20.93
C ILE A 26 -9.95 18.22 -20.33
N SER A 27 -9.95 18.62 -19.06
CA SER A 27 -8.72 18.92 -18.32
C SER A 27 -7.81 17.69 -18.19
N GLY A 28 -6.52 17.90 -17.90
CA GLY A 28 -5.58 16.79 -17.68
C GLY A 28 -6.01 15.86 -16.54
N GLY A 29 -6.59 16.41 -15.47
CA GLY A 29 -7.14 15.63 -14.36
C GLY A 29 -8.36 14.81 -14.77
N GLU A 30 -9.27 15.36 -15.57
CA GLU A 30 -10.42 14.62 -16.12
C GLU A 30 -9.96 13.52 -17.09
N SER A 31 -8.96 13.79 -17.92
CA SER A 31 -8.37 12.80 -18.83
C SER A 31 -7.76 11.62 -18.06
N LYS A 32 -7.01 11.88 -16.99
CA LYS A 32 -6.46 10.82 -16.12
C LYS A 32 -7.57 9.99 -15.47
N ARG A 33 -8.63 10.63 -14.97
CA ARG A 33 -9.79 9.92 -14.40
C ARG A 33 -10.58 9.14 -15.43
N LEU A 34 -10.68 9.63 -16.66
CA LEU A 34 -11.34 8.93 -17.77
C LEU A 34 -10.56 7.67 -18.15
N ALA A 35 -9.22 7.75 -18.26
CA ALA A 35 -8.37 6.59 -18.50
C ALA A 35 -8.51 5.55 -17.38
N PHE A 36 -8.54 6.00 -16.12
CA PHE A 36 -8.78 5.11 -15.00
C PHE A 36 -10.19 4.49 -15.02
N ALA A 37 -11.21 5.28 -15.39
CA ALA A 37 -12.58 4.79 -15.55
C ALA A 37 -12.67 3.69 -16.61
N SER A 38 -12.00 3.85 -17.75
CA SER A 38 -12.05 2.87 -18.84
C SER A 38 -11.48 1.52 -18.43
N GLU A 39 -10.41 1.51 -17.62
CA GLU A 39 -9.83 0.27 -17.11
C GLU A 39 -10.79 -0.46 -16.17
N ILE A 40 -11.42 0.24 -15.23
CA ILE A 40 -12.32 -0.42 -14.27
C ILE A 40 -13.61 -0.93 -14.93
N LEU A 41 -14.08 -0.30 -16.01
CA LEU A 41 -15.27 -0.76 -16.74
C LEU A 41 -15.12 -2.19 -17.28
N THR A 42 -13.90 -2.66 -17.52
CA THR A 42 -13.61 -4.04 -17.93
C THR A 42 -13.82 -5.07 -16.81
N LYS A 43 -14.01 -4.61 -15.56
CA LYS A 43 -14.21 -5.43 -14.35
C LYS A 43 -13.12 -6.50 -14.18
N PRO A 44 -11.83 -6.14 -14.21
CA PRO A 44 -10.76 -7.12 -14.09
C PRO A 44 -10.79 -7.78 -12.69
N GLY A 45 -10.47 -9.07 -12.62
CA GLY A 45 -10.33 -9.77 -11.33
C GLY A 45 -9.10 -9.31 -10.53
N LEU A 46 -8.06 -8.84 -11.22
CA LEU A 46 -6.81 -8.33 -10.67
C LEU A 46 -6.42 -7.05 -11.41
N MET A 47 -6.15 -5.97 -10.67
CA MET A 47 -5.74 -4.68 -11.22
C MET A 47 -4.42 -4.23 -10.61
N PHE A 48 -3.51 -3.74 -11.46
CA PHE A 48 -2.27 -3.10 -11.04
C PHE A 48 -2.36 -1.60 -11.29
N CYS A 49 -2.08 -0.79 -10.28
CA CYS A 49 -2.07 0.68 -10.39
C CYS A 49 -0.70 1.21 -9.98
N ASP A 50 0.03 1.82 -10.91
CA ASP A 50 1.30 2.47 -10.59
C ASP A 50 1.05 3.95 -10.24
N GLU A 51 1.34 4.31 -8.99
CA GLU A 51 1.18 5.65 -8.41
C GLU A 51 -0.13 6.38 -8.82
N PRO A 52 -1.32 5.80 -8.54
CA PRO A 52 -2.60 6.35 -9.01
C PRO A 52 -2.93 7.74 -8.46
N THR A 53 -2.23 8.18 -7.41
CA THR A 53 -2.39 9.50 -6.76
C THR A 53 -1.38 10.54 -7.27
N SER A 54 -0.45 10.18 -8.16
CA SER A 54 0.62 11.07 -8.60
C SER A 54 0.05 12.30 -9.36
N GLY A 55 0.49 13.49 -8.95
CA GLY A 55 0.06 14.76 -9.53
C GLY A 55 -1.39 15.15 -9.21
N LEU A 56 -1.98 14.58 -8.17
CA LEU A 56 -3.30 14.96 -7.66
C LEU A 56 -3.18 15.67 -6.31
N ASP A 57 -4.15 16.51 -6.00
CA ASP A 57 -4.32 17.04 -4.64
C ASP A 57 -4.83 15.96 -3.67
N SER A 58 -4.87 16.28 -2.38
CA SER A 58 -5.26 15.35 -1.32
C SER A 58 -6.69 14.83 -1.47
N PHE A 59 -7.64 15.70 -1.82
CA PHE A 59 -9.05 15.35 -1.98
C PHE A 59 -9.26 14.40 -3.16
N MET A 60 -8.63 14.71 -4.29
CA MET A 60 -8.69 13.88 -5.49
C MET A 60 -8.00 12.53 -5.28
N SER A 61 -6.88 12.52 -4.56
CA SER A 61 -6.17 11.29 -4.19
C SER A 61 -7.06 10.38 -3.34
N GLN A 62 -7.66 10.91 -2.28
CA GLN A 62 -8.58 10.16 -1.43
C GLN A 62 -9.79 9.64 -2.22
N SER A 63 -10.33 10.44 -3.14
CA SER A 63 -11.44 10.02 -4.00
C SER A 63 -11.07 8.82 -4.88
N ILE A 64 -9.89 8.82 -5.50
CA ILE A 64 -9.43 7.68 -6.33
C ILE A 64 -9.21 6.44 -5.48
N ILE A 65 -8.55 6.55 -4.33
CA ILE A 65 -8.29 5.40 -3.46
C ILE A 65 -9.59 4.84 -2.87
N SER A 66 -10.58 5.69 -2.57
CA SER A 66 -11.91 5.24 -2.14
C SER A 66 -12.60 4.42 -3.23
N VAL A 67 -12.53 4.87 -4.50
CA VAL A 67 -13.06 4.09 -5.63
C VAL A 67 -12.34 2.75 -5.78
N LEU A 68 -11.01 2.71 -5.65
CA LEU A 68 -10.26 1.45 -5.66
C LEU A 68 -10.71 0.53 -4.53
N ARG A 69 -10.90 1.07 -3.33
CA ARG A 69 -11.41 0.31 -2.17
C ARG A 69 -12.78 -0.29 -2.45
N ASP A 70 -13.72 0.48 -3.00
CA ASP A 70 -15.07 -0.02 -3.35
C ASP A 70 -15.00 -1.12 -4.43
N VAL A 71 -14.11 -0.96 -5.41
CA VAL A 71 -13.88 -2.00 -6.43
C VAL A 71 -13.33 -3.27 -5.78
N ALA A 72 -12.39 -3.14 -4.85
CA ALA A 72 -11.82 -4.28 -4.12
C ALA A 72 -12.87 -4.98 -3.23
N GLU A 73 -13.70 -4.22 -2.51
CA GLU A 73 -14.82 -4.74 -1.71
C GLU A 73 -15.83 -5.51 -2.57
N GLY A 74 -15.96 -5.16 -3.85
CA GLY A 74 -16.75 -5.92 -4.83
C GLY A 74 -16.15 -7.28 -5.22
N GLY A 75 -15.05 -7.73 -4.61
CA GLY A 75 -14.41 -9.03 -4.85
C GLY A 75 -13.27 -8.98 -5.88
N ARG A 76 -12.69 -7.81 -6.14
CA ARG A 76 -11.50 -7.67 -7.01
C ARG A 76 -10.24 -7.57 -6.16
N THR A 77 -9.12 -7.99 -6.71
CA THR A 77 -7.80 -7.74 -6.11
C THR A 77 -7.17 -6.53 -6.76
N ILE A 78 -6.69 -5.59 -5.95
CA ILE A 78 -6.01 -4.38 -6.42
C ILE A 78 -4.63 -4.33 -5.76
N ILE A 79 -3.61 -4.13 -6.58
CA ILE A 79 -2.24 -3.92 -6.15
C ILE A 79 -1.82 -2.55 -6.65
N CYS A 80 -1.40 -1.67 -5.74
CA CYS A 80 -0.95 -0.34 -6.12
C CYS A 80 0.32 0.08 -5.39
N THR A 81 1.13 0.90 -6.06
CA THR A 81 2.25 1.64 -5.47
C THR A 81 1.75 3.02 -5.05
N ILE A 82 2.15 3.50 -3.86
CA ILE A 82 1.81 4.83 -3.38
C ILE A 82 3.03 5.48 -2.76
N HIS A 83 3.41 6.63 -3.28
CA HIS A 83 4.50 7.43 -2.74
C HIS A 83 3.96 8.32 -1.61
N GLN A 84 4.33 8.01 -0.36
CA GLN A 84 4.02 8.81 0.84
C GLN A 84 2.53 9.21 0.97
N PRO A 85 1.62 8.24 1.25
CA PRO A 85 0.21 8.56 1.43
C PRO A 85 -0.02 9.43 2.66
N SER A 86 -1.03 10.32 2.58
CA SER A 86 -1.59 10.95 3.77
C SER A 86 -2.18 9.89 4.71
N SER A 87 -2.34 10.23 5.99
CA SER A 87 -2.92 9.29 6.97
C SER A 87 -4.32 8.82 6.56
N GLU A 88 -5.17 9.71 6.04
CA GLU A 88 -6.50 9.36 5.55
C GLU A 88 -6.47 8.35 4.40
N VAL A 89 -5.53 8.52 3.46
CA VAL A 89 -5.36 7.59 2.34
C VAL A 89 -4.78 6.26 2.84
N PHE A 90 -3.82 6.31 3.77
CA PHE A 90 -3.16 5.14 4.32
C PHE A 90 -4.15 4.20 5.05
N GLU A 91 -5.14 4.75 5.74
CA GLU A 91 -6.16 3.99 6.46
C GLU A 91 -7.07 3.15 5.53
N LEU A 92 -7.11 3.46 4.23
CA LEU A 92 -7.93 2.74 3.26
C LEU A 92 -7.30 1.42 2.80
N PHE A 93 -6.03 1.12 3.15
CA PHE A 93 -5.34 -0.10 2.72
C PHE A 93 -5.54 -1.27 3.70
N ASP A 94 -5.95 -2.42 3.16
CA ASP A 94 -6.07 -3.67 3.93
C ASP A 94 -4.72 -4.32 4.24
N HIS A 95 -3.85 -4.33 3.22
CA HIS A 95 -2.57 -5.02 3.22
C HIS A 95 -1.44 -4.10 2.77
N LEU A 96 -0.28 -4.28 3.37
CA LEU A 96 0.94 -3.55 3.04
C LEU A 96 2.00 -4.50 2.53
N LEU A 97 2.76 -4.03 1.55
CA LEU A 97 4.03 -4.58 1.13
C LEU A 97 5.06 -3.45 1.22
N LEU A 98 5.90 -3.48 2.25
CA LEU A 98 6.96 -2.50 2.44
C LEU A 98 8.27 -3.10 1.91
N MET A 99 8.94 -2.36 1.04
CA MET A 99 10.18 -2.78 0.41
C MET A 99 11.29 -1.76 0.65
N ALA A 100 12.52 -2.26 0.82
CA ALA A 100 13.71 -1.45 0.99
C ALA A 100 14.91 -2.22 0.43
N GLU A 101 15.81 -1.53 -0.31
CA GLU A 101 17.00 -2.14 -0.93
C GLU A 101 16.68 -3.44 -1.73
N GLY A 102 15.55 -3.45 -2.44
CA GLY A 102 15.10 -4.60 -3.23
C GLY A 102 14.59 -5.80 -2.42
N ARG A 103 14.39 -5.65 -1.11
CA ARG A 103 13.94 -6.72 -0.20
C ARG A 103 12.64 -6.35 0.48
N VAL A 104 11.90 -7.38 0.91
CA VAL A 104 10.65 -7.21 1.67
C VAL A 104 10.98 -6.94 3.14
N ALA A 105 10.66 -5.74 3.60
CA ALA A 105 10.80 -5.34 5.00
C ALA A 105 9.56 -5.72 5.82
N PHE A 106 8.39 -5.75 5.20
CA PHE A 106 7.15 -6.21 5.82
C PHE A 106 6.11 -6.58 4.76
N ARG A 107 5.32 -7.62 5.03
CA ARG A 107 4.13 -7.98 4.27
C ARG A 107 3.05 -8.48 5.23
N GLY A 108 1.85 -7.90 5.17
CA GLY A 108 0.76 -8.30 6.06
C GLY A 108 -0.40 -7.32 6.08
N ARG A 109 -1.31 -7.47 7.04
CA ARG A 109 -2.38 -6.47 7.26
C ARG A 109 -1.76 -5.15 7.72
N SER A 110 -2.32 -4.02 7.26
CA SER A 110 -1.87 -2.68 7.67
C SER A 110 -1.88 -2.49 9.19
N THR A 111 -2.90 -3.03 9.86
CA THR A 111 -3.04 -3.01 11.32
C THR A 111 -1.95 -3.77 12.09
N LYS A 112 -1.18 -4.66 11.44
CA LYS A 112 -0.11 -5.45 12.06
C LYS A 112 1.28 -4.86 11.86
N ALA A 113 1.42 -3.85 11.01
CA ALA A 113 2.71 -3.26 10.71
C ALA A 113 3.32 -2.57 11.95
N LEU A 114 2.56 -1.73 12.67
CA LEU A 114 3.05 -1.07 13.88
C LEU A 114 3.53 -2.08 14.94
N ASP A 115 2.79 -3.17 15.15
CA ASP A 115 3.18 -4.23 16.09
C ASP A 115 4.51 -4.88 15.71
N PHE A 116 4.73 -5.11 14.41
CA PHE A 116 5.99 -5.66 13.89
C PHE A 116 7.16 -4.69 14.12
N PHE A 117 7.01 -3.42 13.74
CA PHE A 117 8.07 -2.42 13.94
C PHE A 117 8.38 -2.22 15.43
N LYS A 118 7.37 -2.28 16.30
CA LYS A 118 7.55 -2.24 17.76
C LYS A 118 8.40 -3.41 18.27
N ARG A 119 8.19 -4.63 17.75
CA ARG A 119 9.04 -5.79 18.08
C ARG A 119 10.45 -5.67 17.49
N ALA A 120 10.62 -4.95 16.40
CA ALA A 120 11.93 -4.60 15.83
C ALA A 120 12.64 -3.46 16.57
N GLY A 121 12.07 -2.99 17.70
CA GLY A 121 12.67 -1.93 18.52
C GLY A 121 12.34 -0.50 18.07
N LEU A 122 11.42 -0.33 17.12
CA LEU A 122 11.04 0.97 16.56
C LEU A 122 9.62 1.33 17.00
N GLN A 123 9.47 2.43 17.74
CA GLN A 123 8.15 2.92 18.17
C GLN A 123 7.73 4.12 17.35
N CYS A 124 6.52 4.05 16.79
CA CYS A 124 5.90 5.18 16.11
C CYS A 124 5.48 6.22 17.15
N PRO A 125 5.84 7.51 16.98
CA PRO A 125 5.38 8.58 17.86
C PRO A 125 3.85 8.73 17.82
N ILE A 126 3.30 9.30 18.89
CA ILE A 126 1.87 9.65 18.97
C ILE A 126 1.57 10.76 17.96
N ASN A 127 0.41 10.70 17.29
CA ASN A 127 -0.01 11.65 16.26
C ASN A 127 0.94 11.74 15.06
N TYR A 128 1.64 10.65 14.76
CA TYR A 128 2.52 10.55 13.61
C TYR A 128 1.90 9.66 12.54
N ASN A 129 2.06 10.03 11.26
CA ASN A 129 1.56 9.23 10.15
C ASN A 129 2.33 7.90 10.08
N PRO A 130 1.68 6.74 10.24
CA PRO A 130 2.37 5.45 10.20
C PRO A 130 3.11 5.22 8.88
N ALA A 131 2.55 5.68 7.75
CA ALA A 131 3.19 5.55 6.45
C ALA A 131 4.55 6.24 6.41
N ASP A 132 4.62 7.49 6.89
CA ASP A 132 5.86 8.25 6.97
C ASP A 132 6.84 7.57 7.93
N PHE A 133 6.35 7.04 9.05
CA PHE A 133 7.18 6.32 10.02
C PHE A 133 7.86 5.11 9.38
N TYR A 134 7.15 4.31 8.60
CA TYR A 134 7.74 3.18 7.90
C TYR A 134 8.76 3.63 6.86
N ILE A 135 8.40 4.60 6.01
CA ILE A 135 9.26 5.09 4.94
C ILE A 135 10.55 5.66 5.50
N GLN A 136 10.49 6.50 6.54
CA GLN A 136 11.68 7.06 7.18
C GLN A 136 12.58 6.02 7.82
N ASN A 137 12.01 4.97 8.41
CA ASN A 137 12.80 3.89 8.98
C ASN A 137 13.42 2.97 7.94
N LEU A 138 12.87 2.94 6.72
CA LEU A 138 13.35 2.13 5.61
C LEU A 138 14.20 2.90 4.59
N ALA A 139 14.24 4.22 4.67
CA ALA A 139 15.01 5.07 3.78
C ALA A 139 16.51 5.04 4.09
N ILE A 140 17.33 5.10 3.05
CA ILE A 140 18.78 5.32 3.16
C ILE A 140 19.04 6.82 3.26
N VAL A 141 19.55 7.26 4.40
CA VAL A 141 19.82 8.69 4.64
C VAL A 141 21.24 9.03 4.14
N PRO A 142 21.39 10.07 3.28
CA PRO A 142 22.69 10.55 2.85
C PRO A 142 23.59 10.92 4.04
N GLY A 143 24.85 10.49 4.02
CA GLY A 143 25.82 10.69 5.10
C GLY A 143 25.68 9.72 6.28
N LYS A 144 24.65 8.85 6.27
CA LYS A 144 24.45 7.77 7.25
C LYS A 144 24.11 6.45 6.53
N GLU A 145 24.67 6.24 5.34
CA GLU A 145 24.29 5.11 4.48
C GLU A 145 24.56 3.77 5.16
N LYS A 146 25.70 3.65 5.84
CA LYS A 146 26.08 2.41 6.55
C LYS A 146 25.08 2.06 7.65
N GLU A 147 24.82 3.00 8.57
CA GLU A 147 23.85 2.83 9.67
C GLU A 147 22.44 2.55 9.14
N SER A 148 22.01 3.27 8.11
CA SER A 148 20.70 3.08 7.49
C SER A 148 20.55 1.69 6.88
N LYS A 149 21.57 1.21 6.16
CA LYS A 149 21.57 -0.13 5.55
C LYS A 149 21.59 -1.22 6.62
N GLU A 150 22.37 -1.08 7.67
CA GLU A 150 22.40 -2.02 8.80
C GLU A 150 21.03 -2.13 9.46
N LYS A 151 20.37 -0.99 9.72
CA LYS A 151 19.01 -0.94 10.25
C LYS A 151 17.99 -1.62 9.32
N VAL A 152 18.00 -1.30 8.02
CA VAL A 152 17.12 -1.92 7.02
C VAL A 152 17.31 -3.43 6.97
N MET A 153 18.57 -3.88 6.95
CA MET A 153 18.90 -5.31 6.92
C MET A 153 18.40 -6.05 8.15
N ALA A 154 18.53 -5.45 9.35
CA ALA A 154 18.00 -6.03 10.58
C ALA A 154 16.47 -6.21 10.54
N ILE A 155 15.74 -5.20 10.03
CA ILE A 155 14.27 -5.27 9.87
C ILE A 155 13.89 -6.38 8.88
N VAL A 156 14.54 -6.41 7.71
CA VAL A 156 14.28 -7.41 6.66
C VAL A 156 14.56 -8.83 7.15
N GLU A 157 15.65 -9.03 7.88
CA GLU A 157 16.01 -10.34 8.44
C GLU A 157 15.02 -10.79 9.51
N GLN A 158 14.61 -9.88 10.39
CA GLN A 158 13.58 -10.16 11.40
C GLN A 158 12.26 -10.56 10.73
N PHE A 159 11.81 -9.80 9.72
CA PHE A 159 10.59 -10.14 8.99
C PHE A 159 10.71 -11.50 8.30
N SER A 160 11.84 -11.76 7.63
CA SER A 160 12.10 -13.04 6.96
C SER A 160 12.05 -14.23 7.93
N ARG A 161 12.50 -14.04 9.17
CA ARG A 161 12.43 -15.06 10.23
C ARG A 161 10.99 -15.27 10.73
N GLU A 162 10.24 -14.20 10.97
CA GLU A 162 8.82 -14.26 11.38
C GLU A 162 7.92 -14.84 10.28
N ALA A 163 8.19 -14.53 9.00
CA ALA A 163 7.43 -15.06 7.87
C ALA A 163 7.65 -16.56 7.69
N LYS A 164 8.90 -17.04 7.80
CA LYS A 164 9.23 -18.48 7.72
C LYS A 164 8.59 -19.29 8.84
N SER A 165 8.52 -18.75 10.06
CA SER A 165 7.87 -19.47 11.18
C SER A 165 6.37 -19.58 10.98
N ILE A 166 5.73 -18.57 10.39
CA ILE A 166 4.30 -18.62 10.02
C ILE A 166 4.08 -19.63 8.90
N GLU A 167 4.88 -19.62 7.84
CA GLU A 167 4.78 -20.59 6.74
C GLU A 167 5.01 -22.03 7.21
N PHE A 168 5.96 -22.24 8.13
CA PHE A 168 6.21 -23.55 8.76
C PHE A 168 5.03 -24.01 9.63
N THR A 169 4.38 -23.09 10.36
CA THR A 169 3.21 -23.41 11.19
C THR A 169 1.99 -23.76 10.32
N VAL A 170 1.80 -23.06 9.20
CA VAL A 170 0.72 -23.34 8.24
C VAL A 170 0.94 -24.68 7.51
N SER A 171 2.20 -25.02 7.18
CA SER A 171 2.51 -26.29 6.50
C SER A 171 2.48 -27.51 7.42
N THR A 172 2.66 -27.34 8.73
CA THR A 172 2.63 -28.44 9.71
C THR A 172 1.29 -28.64 10.41
N GLY A 173 0.33 -27.71 10.26
CA GLY A 173 -1.05 -27.87 10.74
C GLY A 173 -1.20 -28.09 12.26
N TYR A 174 -0.16 -27.85 13.06
CA TYR A 174 -0.16 -28.20 14.49
C TYR A 174 0.13 -26.98 15.37
N SER A 175 -0.86 -26.56 16.14
CA SER A 175 -0.70 -25.67 17.28
C SER A 175 -0.19 -26.48 18.48
N ILE A 176 1.04 -26.23 18.93
CA ILE A 176 1.54 -26.82 20.17
C ILE A 176 1.00 -25.97 21.33
N PRO A 177 0.07 -26.48 22.17
CA PRO A 177 -0.37 -25.74 23.35
C PRO A 177 0.78 -25.61 24.38
N PRO A 178 0.79 -24.56 25.22
CA PRO A 178 1.90 -24.22 26.13
C PRO A 178 2.26 -25.26 27.22
N SER A 179 1.65 -26.44 27.24
CA SER A 179 1.79 -27.44 28.31
C SER A 179 2.82 -28.55 28.04
N GLN A 180 3.48 -28.57 26.88
CA GLN A 180 4.38 -29.67 26.47
C GLN A 180 5.87 -29.30 26.40
N VAL A 181 6.28 -28.10 26.81
CA VAL A 181 7.71 -27.82 27.04
C VAL A 181 8.09 -28.36 28.43
N LYS A 182 8.20 -29.69 28.55
CA LYS A 182 8.97 -30.34 29.64
C LYS A 182 10.13 -31.08 29.01
N GLY A 183 11.31 -30.72 29.48
CA GLY A 183 12.58 -31.06 28.86
C GLY A 183 13.05 -32.49 29.08
N THR A 184 14.10 -32.79 28.33
CA THR A 184 15.17 -33.77 28.60
C THR A 184 16.25 -33.38 27.58
N ALA A 185 17.37 -32.74 27.91
CA ALA A 185 18.44 -33.18 28.81
C ALA A 185 18.89 -34.62 28.53
N LYS A 186 19.65 -34.80 27.46
CA LYS A 186 20.99 -35.42 27.44
C LYS A 186 21.62 -35.27 26.08
#